data_AF-M1EHY2-F1
#
_entry.id   AF-M1EHY2-F1
#
_cell.length_a   1.000
_cell.length_b   1.000
_cell.length_c   1.000
_cell.angle_alpha   90.00
_cell.angle_beta   90.00
_cell.angle_gamma   90.00
#
_symmetry.space_group_name_H-M   'P 1'
#
loop_
_entity.id
_entity.type
_entity.pdbx_description
1 polymer ?
#
loop_
_entity_poly.entity_id
_entity_poly.type
_entity_poly.pdbx_seq_one_letter_code
_entity_poly.pdbx_strand_id
1 'polypeptide(L)'
;PMEAPPSVVLLALKNRGVVSLDWAFLFPSDQQIDLELWAQQAEFDATELHQMRVQDNCVFSISPKAGSLSPGQEQVVELKYSHVFIGTDRL
;
A
#
# COMPACT_ATOMS: atom_id res chain seq x y z
N PRO A 1 -6.08 6.45 21.40
CA PRO A 1 -4.68 6.56 21.88
C PRO A 1 -3.77 6.93 20.71
N MET A 2 -3.16 8.12 20.76
CA MET A 2 -2.04 8.45 19.87
C MET A 2 -0.90 7.47 20.20
N GLU A 3 -0.20 6.96 19.19
CA GLU A 3 0.97 6.07 19.31
C GLU A 3 0.68 4.60 19.68
N ALA A 4 -0.42 4.01 19.19
CA ALA A 4 -0.54 2.56 19.25
C ALA A 4 0.55 1.89 18.39
N PRO A 5 1.15 0.76 18.84
CA PRO A 5 2.18 0.09 18.08
C PRO A 5 1.63 -0.35 16.72
N PRO A 6 2.45 -0.28 15.67
CA PRO A 6 2.02 -0.65 14.34
C PRO A 6 1.67 -2.14 14.25
N SER A 7 0.63 -2.46 13.49
CA SER A 7 0.33 -3.85 13.12
C SER A 7 1.22 -4.26 11.96
N VAL A 8 1.91 -5.39 12.10
CA VAL A 8 2.83 -5.93 11.09
C VAL A 8 2.32 -7.28 10.61
N VAL A 9 2.27 -7.45 9.30
CA VAL A 9 1.92 -8.70 8.61
C VAL A 9 3.09 -9.09 7.71
N LEU A 10 3.53 -10.34 7.80
CA LEU A 10 4.57 -10.90 6.94
C LEU A 10 3.92 -11.78 5.88
N LEU A 11 4.07 -11.41 4.62
CA LEU A 11 3.57 -12.15 3.46
C LEU A 11 4.72 -12.84 2.76
N ALA A 12 4.60 -14.15 2.56
CA ALA A 12 5.58 -14.92 1.78
C ALA A 12 5.12 -15.09 0.33
N LEU A 13 5.89 -14.52 -0.61
CA LEU A 13 5.68 -14.65 -2.05
C LEU A 13 6.57 -15.77 -2.57
N LYS A 14 5.98 -16.80 -3.20
CA LYS A 14 6.72 -17.94 -3.74
C LYS A 14 6.45 -18.14 -5.22
N ASN A 15 7.52 -18.13 -6.03
CA ASN A 15 7.42 -18.47 -7.45
C ASN A 15 7.45 -20.00 -7.61
N ARG A 16 6.28 -20.60 -7.85
CA ARG A 16 6.14 -22.03 -8.16
C ARG A 16 6.21 -22.34 -9.66
N GLY A 17 6.38 -21.31 -10.50
CA GLY A 17 6.55 -21.45 -11.93
C GLY A 17 7.98 -21.86 -12.30
N VAL A 18 8.20 -22.01 -13.60
CA VAL A 18 9.48 -22.40 -14.20
C VAL A 18 10.23 -21.23 -14.83
N VAL A 19 9.68 -20.02 -14.75
CA VAL A 19 10.27 -18.80 -15.32
C VAL A 19 10.42 -17.75 -14.22
N SER A 20 11.50 -16.97 -14.25
CA SER A 20 11.69 -15.82 -13.36
C SER A 20 10.63 -14.74 -13.63
N LEU A 21 10.23 -14.03 -12.58
CA LEU A 21 9.28 -12.92 -12.70
C LEU A 21 9.73 -11.74 -11.85
N ASP A 22 9.34 -10.54 -12.29
CA ASP A 22 9.42 -9.32 -11.50
C ASP A 22 8.04 -9.02 -10.90
N TRP A 23 8.02 -8.46 -9.69
CA TRP A 23 6.81 -8.12 -8.96
C TRP A 23 6.95 -6.76 -8.29
N ALA A 24 5.83 -6.08 -8.08
CA ALA A 24 5.75 -4.82 -7.36
C ALA A 24 4.38 -4.65 -6.68
N PHE A 25 4.38 -4.09 -5.47
CA PHE A 25 3.19 -3.52 -4.84
C PHE A 25 3.07 -2.05 -5.22
N LEU A 26 1.89 -1.67 -5.70
CA LEU A 26 1.58 -0.31 -6.09
C LEU A 26 0.53 0.25 -5.12
N PHE A 27 0.82 1.43 -4.58
CA PHE A 27 -0.17 2.25 -3.90
C PHE A 27 -1.01 3.02 -4.93
N PRO A 28 -2.23 3.47 -4.58
CA PRO A 28 -3.04 4.32 -5.45
C PRO A 28 -2.27 5.54 -6.00
N SER A 29 -1.36 6.12 -5.20
CA SER A 29 -0.50 7.22 -5.63
C SER A 29 0.47 6.85 -6.75
N ASP A 30 0.95 5.60 -6.79
CA ASP A 30 1.85 5.13 -7.86
C ASP A 30 1.11 4.93 -9.20
N GLN A 31 -0.23 4.95 -9.16
CA GLN A 31 -1.12 4.72 -10.29
C GLN A 31 -1.95 5.95 -10.64
N GLN A 32 -1.58 7.15 -10.15
CA GLN A 32 -2.33 8.37 -10.43
C GLN A 32 -2.51 8.56 -11.95
N ILE A 33 -3.77 8.59 -12.35
CA ILE A 33 -4.18 9.01 -13.69
C ILE A 33 -4.46 10.50 -13.58
N ASP A 34 -3.77 11.32 -14.39
CA ASP A 34 -4.05 12.76 -14.44
C ASP A 34 -5.52 12.98 -14.78
N LEU A 35 -6.25 13.59 -13.85
CA LEU A 35 -7.67 13.86 -14.03
C LEU A 35 -7.84 15.11 -14.88
N GLU A 36 -8.47 14.96 -16.04
CA GLU A 36 -8.75 16.07 -16.95
C GLU A 36 -9.67 17.10 -16.27
N LEU A 37 -9.46 18.39 -16.57
CA LEU A 37 -10.11 19.52 -15.88
C LEU A 37 -11.65 19.46 -15.89
N TRP A 38 -12.26 18.78 -16.86
CA TRP A 38 -13.71 18.63 -16.97
C TRP A 38 -14.29 17.57 -16.02
N ALA A 39 -13.46 16.67 -15.50
CA ALA A 39 -13.83 15.64 -14.53
C ALA A 39 -13.46 16.03 -13.09
N GLN A 40 -12.81 17.18 -12.88
CA GLN A 40 -12.45 17.66 -11.56
C GLN A 40 -13.70 18.06 -10.77
N GLN A 41 -13.94 17.36 -9.66
CA GLN A 41 -14.93 17.80 -8.68
C GLN A 41 -14.43 19.06 -7.97
N ALA A 42 -15.35 19.97 -7.66
CA ALA A 42 -15.01 21.24 -7.00
C ALA A 42 -14.60 21.06 -5.53
N GLU A 43 -15.03 19.96 -4.89
CA GLU A 43 -14.72 19.62 -3.51
C GLU A 43 -14.39 18.13 -3.43
N PHE A 44 -13.49 17.76 -2.51
CA PHE A 44 -13.15 16.37 -2.25
C PHE A 44 -14.25 15.68 -1.42
N ASP A 45 -14.56 14.44 -1.76
CA ASP A 45 -15.43 13.62 -0.94
C ASP A 45 -14.71 13.06 0.31
N ALA A 46 -15.48 12.45 1.21
CA ALA A 46 -14.94 11.90 2.45
C ALA A 46 -13.92 10.76 2.23
N THR A 47 -14.03 10.04 1.11
CA THR A 47 -13.11 8.96 0.72
C THR A 47 -11.80 9.54 0.23
N GLU A 48 -11.85 10.57 -0.61
CA GLU A 48 -10.68 11.28 -1.14
C GLU A 48 -9.90 11.96 0.00
N LEU A 49 -10.59 12.69 0.88
CA LEU A 49 -9.97 13.29 2.07
C LEU A 49 -9.32 12.24 2.98
N HIS A 50 -9.95 11.07 3.11
CA HIS A 50 -9.39 9.95 3.86
C HIS A 50 -8.13 9.40 3.20
N GLN A 51 -8.15 9.20 1.87
CA GLN A 51 -6.99 8.71 1.11
C GLN A 51 -5.80 9.67 1.21
N MET A 52 -6.04 10.98 1.09
CA MET A 52 -5.02 12.01 1.28
C MET A 52 -4.40 11.92 2.68
N ARG A 53 -5.23 11.83 3.72
CA ARG A 53 -4.75 11.68 5.11
C ARG A 53 -3.92 10.41 5.29
N VAL A 54 -4.33 9.29 4.71
CA VAL A 54 -3.62 8.01 4.79
C VAL A 54 -2.22 8.12 4.16
N GLN A 55 -2.12 8.79 3.01
CA GLN A 55 -0.85 9.04 2.32
C GLN A 55 0.05 9.99 3.11
N ASP A 56 -0.46 11.15 3.53
CA ASP A 56 0.29 12.18 4.25
C ASP A 56 0.89 11.65 5.56
N ASN A 57 0.19 10.74 6.23
CA ASN A 57 0.63 10.17 7.50
C ASN A 57 1.39 8.85 7.37
N CYS A 58 1.71 8.40 6.14
CA CYS A 58 2.41 7.14 5.88
C CYS A 58 1.81 5.96 6.67
N VAL A 59 0.48 5.90 6.72
CA VAL A 59 -0.26 4.94 7.57
C VAL A 59 0.03 3.49 7.16
N PHE A 60 0.28 3.26 5.87
CA PHE A 60 0.71 1.97 5.33
C PHE A 60 2.13 2.04 4.78
N SER A 61 2.94 1.02 5.07
CA SER A 61 4.25 0.84 4.44
C SER A 61 4.51 -0.63 4.08
N ILE A 62 5.18 -0.85 2.96
CA ILE A 62 5.49 -2.19 2.43
C ILE A 62 6.99 -2.29 2.15
N SER A 63 7.63 -3.39 2.57
CA SER A 63 9.07 -3.62 2.34
C SER A 63 9.39 -5.12 2.13
N PRO A 64 10.05 -5.52 1.03
CA PRO A 64 10.38 -4.70 -0.15
C PRO A 64 9.11 -4.36 -0.96
N LYS A 65 9.10 -3.18 -1.61
CA LYS A 65 7.98 -2.73 -2.46
C LYS A 65 7.97 -3.40 -3.84
N ALA A 66 9.13 -3.83 -4.32
CA ALA A 66 9.31 -4.54 -5.58
C ALA A 66 10.51 -5.48 -5.51
N GLY A 67 10.58 -6.43 -6.43
CA GLY A 67 11.69 -7.35 -6.54
C GLY A 67 11.52 -8.35 -7.67
N SER A 68 12.38 -9.35 -7.70
CA SER A 68 12.34 -10.45 -8.66
C SER A 68 12.36 -11.80 -7.94
N LEU A 69 11.73 -12.80 -8.54
CA LEU A 69 11.65 -14.17 -8.01
C LEU A 69 12.01 -15.17 -9.12
N SER A 70 13.12 -15.86 -8.92
CA SER A 70 13.51 -17.00 -9.76
C SER A 70 12.63 -18.23 -9.48
N PRO A 71 12.60 -19.23 -10.38
CA PRO A 71 11.86 -20.48 -10.15
C PRO A 71 12.22 -21.14 -8.81
N GLY A 72 11.22 -21.43 -7.99
CA GLY A 72 11.39 -22.03 -6.67
C GLY A 72 11.80 -21.06 -5.55
N GLN A 73 12.12 -19.81 -5.88
CA GLN A 73 12.49 -18.78 -4.90
C GLN A 73 11.26 -18.30 -4.11
N GLU A 74 11.54 -17.83 -2.90
CA GLU A 74 10.57 -17.24 -1.99
C GLU A 74 11.14 -15.92 -1.42
N GLN A 75 10.27 -14.94 -1.23
CA GLN A 75 10.60 -13.64 -0.65
C GLN A 75 9.54 -13.27 0.39
N VAL A 76 10.00 -12.88 1.58
CA VAL A 76 9.12 -12.31 2.60
C VAL A 76 8.99 -10.82 2.37
N VAL A 77 7.76 -10.33 2.42
CA VAL A 77 7.38 -8.93 2.34
C VAL A 77 6.70 -8.55 3.65
N GLU A 78 7.19 -7.49 4.27
CA GLU A 78 6.60 -6.86 5.44
C GLU A 78 5.57 -5.82 5.01
N LEU A 79 4.35 -5.96 5.52
CA LEU A 79 3.29 -4.98 5.41
C LEU A 79 3.02 -4.43 6.80
N LYS A 80 3.08 -3.11 6.95
CA LYS A 80 2.93 -2.44 8.23
C LYS A 80 1.82 -1.41 8.15
N TYR A 81 0.99 -1.39 9.19
CA TYR A 81 -0.10 -0.44 9.38
C TYR A 81 0.10 0.32 10.71
N SER A 82 0.23 1.64 10.65
CA SER A 82 0.49 2.51 11.79
C SER A 82 -0.80 3.20 12.25
N HIS A 83 -1.28 2.83 13.43
CA HIS A 83 -2.53 3.37 14.00
C HIS A 83 -2.29 4.78 14.55
N VAL A 84 -2.57 5.82 13.76
CA VAL A 84 -2.53 7.21 14.26
C VAL A 84 -3.72 7.47 15.21
N PHE A 85 -4.90 6.91 14.89
CA PHE A 85 -6.07 6.82 15.77
C PHE A 85 -6.79 5.48 15.58
N ILE A 86 -6.81 4.63 16.60
CA ILE A 86 -7.54 3.34 16.59
C ILE A 86 -9.02 3.56 16.22
N GLY A 87 -9.50 2.81 15.22
CA GLY A 87 -10.91 2.83 14.78
C GLY A 87 -11.26 3.88 13.72
N THR A 88 -10.27 4.58 13.16
CA THR A 88 -10.47 5.66 12.17
C THR A 88 -10.35 5.20 10.72
N ASP A 89 -9.76 4.03 10.50
CA ASP A 89 -9.55 3.42 9.20
C ASP A 89 -10.16 2.01 9.24
N ARG A 90 -10.92 1.65 8.20
CA ARG A 90 -11.49 0.31 8.04
C ARG A 90 -10.50 -0.48 7.19
N LEU A 91 -9.92 -1.53 7.77
CA LEU A 91 -9.04 -2.49 7.07
C LEU A 91 -9.82 -3.35 6.08
#